data_AF-A0A8G2J7B0-F1
#
_entry.id   AF-A0A8G2J7B0-F1
#
_cell.length_a   1.000
_cell.length_b   1.000
_cell.length_c   1.000
_cell.angle_alpha   90.00
_cell.angle_beta   90.00
_cell.angle_gamma   90.00
#
_symmetry.space_group_name_H-M   'P 1'
#
loop_
_entity.id
_entity.type
_entity.pdbx_description
1 polymer ?
#
loop_
_entity_poly.entity_id
_entity_poly.type
_entity_poly.pdbx_seq_one_letter_code
_entity_poly.pdbx_strand_id
1 'polypeptide(L)'
;MNSLNHHGNQASCSSRAASFREQLSLLAIVHHLEDIAEDIASGRQVKALHAIQELSGRTLDDMRESLGDHRSLAAHRPVHEINLALHGVRRAVLEKRAKFEAWAYRWDDDAFIVEDEETGLYLRVDPADNWSMSTDGTPDFLIADSGLVSMVAALNDTALAEEVSRFSNWLANREANQ
;
A
#
# COMPACT_ATOMS: atom_id res chain seq x y z
N MET A 1 20.82 -3.88 -31.22
CA MET A 1 20.47 -4.91 -30.23
C MET A 1 20.36 -4.21 -28.88
N ASN A 2 19.16 -3.74 -28.52
CA ASN A 2 18.93 -2.91 -27.34
C ASN A 2 18.36 -3.78 -26.22
N SER A 3 19.23 -4.15 -25.28
CA SER A 3 18.86 -4.61 -23.95
C SER A 3 18.92 -3.39 -23.04
N LEU A 4 17.78 -2.78 -22.69
CA LEU A 4 17.76 -1.63 -21.76
C LEU A 4 16.40 -1.33 -21.08
N ASN A 5 15.44 -2.26 -21.02
CA ASN A 5 14.12 -1.97 -20.44
C ASN A 5 13.66 -2.88 -19.28
N HIS A 6 14.53 -3.72 -18.70
CA HIS A 6 14.12 -4.66 -17.66
C HIS A 6 14.33 -4.19 -16.21
N HIS A 7 14.69 -2.92 -15.99
CA HIS A 7 14.96 -2.36 -14.66
C HIS A 7 13.99 -1.26 -14.21
N GLY A 8 13.06 -0.82 -15.07
CA GLY A 8 12.10 0.26 -14.73
C GLY A 8 10.92 -0.17 -13.85
N ASN A 9 10.47 -1.42 -13.96
CA ASN A 9 9.26 -1.87 -13.25
C ASN A 9 9.48 -2.24 -11.77
N GLN A 10 10.72 -2.56 -11.38
CA GLN A 10 11.02 -2.89 -9.97
C GLN A 10 11.09 -1.65 -9.09
N ALA A 11 11.73 -0.57 -9.57
CA ALA A 11 11.74 0.72 -8.88
C ALA A 11 10.33 1.32 -8.79
N SER A 12 9.50 1.14 -9.83
CA SER A 12 8.10 1.59 -9.85
C SER A 12 7.25 0.91 -8.77
N CYS A 13 7.29 -0.42 -8.63
CA CYS A 13 6.49 -1.13 -7.61
C CYS A 13 6.97 -0.84 -6.17
N SER A 14 8.30 -0.74 -5.95
CA SER A 14 8.83 -0.34 -4.63
C SER A 14 8.51 1.14 -4.32
N SER A 15 8.57 2.04 -5.31
CA SER A 15 8.19 3.45 -5.13
C SER A 15 6.70 3.65 -4.87
N ARG A 16 5.83 2.75 -5.34
CA ARG A 16 4.38 2.88 -5.21
C ARG A 16 3.82 2.30 -3.91
N ALA A 17 4.37 1.18 -3.44
CA ALA A 17 4.11 0.69 -2.08
C ALA A 17 4.77 1.56 -1.00
N ALA A 18 5.94 2.15 -1.28
CA ALA A 18 6.46 3.26 -0.48
C ALA A 18 5.47 4.44 -0.47
N SER A 19 4.78 4.69 -1.59
CA SER A 19 3.73 5.71 -1.67
C SER A 19 2.52 5.45 -0.77
N PHE A 20 2.21 4.20 -0.39
CA PHE A 20 1.11 3.88 0.54
C PHE A 20 1.40 4.37 1.97
N ARG A 21 2.57 4.00 2.52
CA ARG A 21 3.04 4.48 3.82
C ARG A 21 3.34 5.98 3.78
N GLU A 22 3.89 6.47 2.67
CA GLU A 22 4.12 7.91 2.47
C GLU A 22 2.81 8.70 2.40
N GLN A 23 1.74 8.20 1.77
CA GLN A 23 0.44 8.90 1.70
C GLN A 23 -0.23 9.00 3.08
N LEU A 24 -0.23 7.90 3.85
CA LEU A 24 -0.74 7.91 5.23
C LEU A 24 0.13 8.76 6.16
N SER A 25 1.46 8.69 6.01
CA SER A 25 2.40 9.55 6.71
C SER A 25 2.21 11.02 6.31
N LEU A 26 1.95 11.33 5.04
CA LEU A 26 1.67 12.68 4.55
C LEU A 26 0.38 13.24 5.14
N LEU A 27 -0.70 12.45 5.22
CA LEU A 27 -1.94 12.87 5.89
C LEU A 27 -1.70 13.17 7.37
N ALA A 28 -0.97 12.30 8.08
CA ALA A 28 -0.59 12.52 9.47
C ALA A 28 0.32 13.76 9.64
N ILE A 29 1.24 13.99 8.71
CA ILE A 29 2.11 15.17 8.65
C ILE A 29 1.26 16.43 8.45
N VAL A 30 0.28 16.41 7.54
CA VAL A 30 -0.60 17.55 7.27
C VAL A 30 -1.39 17.92 8.52
N HIS A 31 -2.03 16.96 9.20
CA HIS A 31 -2.73 17.22 10.46
C HIS A 31 -1.79 17.80 11.53
N HIS A 32 -0.58 17.27 11.67
CA HIS A 32 0.40 17.82 12.60
C HIS A 32 0.86 19.24 12.23
N LEU A 33 0.96 19.56 10.93
CA LEU A 33 1.28 20.91 10.48
C LEU A 33 0.15 21.91 10.76
N GLU A 34 -1.11 21.47 10.69
CA GLU A 34 -2.28 22.27 11.09
C GLU A 34 -2.25 22.59 12.60
N ASP A 35 -1.98 21.59 13.45
CA ASP A 35 -1.81 21.77 14.89
C ASP A 35 -0.65 22.74 15.22
N ILE A 36 0.47 22.61 14.51
CA ILE A 36 1.63 23.50 14.64
C ILE A 36 1.26 24.93 14.25
N ALA A 37 0.51 25.10 13.16
CA ALA A 37 0.06 26.40 12.70
C ALA A 37 -0.87 27.08 13.72
N GLU A 38 -1.77 26.32 14.34
CA GLU A 38 -2.64 26.80 15.42
C GLU A 38 -1.84 27.21 16.67
N ASP A 39 -0.83 26.42 17.05
CA ASP A 39 0.06 26.74 18.16
C ASP A 39 0.87 28.03 17.89
N ILE A 40 1.32 28.26 16.66
CA ILE A 40 2.01 29.51 16.27
C ILE A 40 1.04 30.69 16.33
N ALA A 41 -0.17 30.55 15.75
CA ALA A 41 -1.19 31.60 15.73
C ALA A 41 -1.63 32.00 17.15
N SER A 42 -1.60 31.04 18.08
CA SER A 42 -1.94 31.24 19.50
C SER A 42 -0.77 31.74 20.36
N GLY A 43 0.39 32.05 19.76
CA GLY A 43 1.58 32.54 20.48
C GLY A 43 2.36 31.47 21.27
N ARG A 44 2.06 30.18 21.09
CA ARG A 44 2.72 29.04 21.75
C ARG A 44 3.95 28.57 20.97
N GLN A 45 4.85 29.50 20.65
CA GLN A 45 6.01 29.27 19.75
C GLN A 45 6.97 28.17 20.24
N VAL A 46 7.18 28.03 21.55
CA VAL A 46 8.02 26.96 22.12
C VAL A 46 7.38 25.59 21.94
N LYS A 47 6.05 25.48 22.11
CA LYS A 47 5.31 24.25 21.87
C LYS A 47 5.33 23.86 20.39
N ALA A 48 5.11 24.82 19.50
CA ALA A 48 5.22 24.63 18.06
C ALA A 48 6.61 24.15 17.64
N LEU A 49 7.68 24.71 18.21
CA LEU A 49 9.05 24.29 17.92
C LEU A 49 9.30 22.83 18.34
N HIS A 50 8.84 22.42 19.52
CA HIS A 50 8.95 21.04 19.96
C HIS A 50 8.16 20.08 19.06
N ALA A 51 6.96 20.45 18.65
CA ALA A 51 6.15 19.66 17.72
C ALA A 51 6.82 19.50 16.34
N ILE A 52 7.46 20.56 15.82
CA ILE A 52 8.26 20.48 14.58
C ILE A 52 9.43 19.50 14.73
N GLN A 53 10.15 19.56 15.85
CA GLN A 53 11.28 18.67 16.12
C GLN A 53 10.85 17.21 16.25
N GLU A 54 9.73 16.97 16.92
CA GLU A 54 9.16 15.63 17.07
C GLU A 54 8.69 15.06 15.72
N LEU A 55 7.98 15.86 14.93
CA LEU A 55 7.54 15.48 13.58
C LEU A 55 8.73 15.13 12.69
N SER A 56 9.77 15.98 12.70
CA SER A 56 11.00 15.74 11.92
C SER A 56 11.72 14.46 12.36
N GLY A 57 11.75 14.18 13.67
CA GLY A 57 12.32 12.95 14.22
C GLY A 57 11.58 11.71 13.72
N ARG A 58 10.24 11.71 13.82
CA ARG A 58 9.38 10.62 13.35
C ARG A 58 9.57 10.38 11.85
N THR A 59 9.54 11.43 11.02
CA THR A 59 9.75 11.28 9.57
C THR A 59 11.11 10.67 9.24
N LEU A 60 12.18 11.06 9.96
CA LEU A 60 13.51 10.47 9.74
C LEU A 60 13.57 8.98 10.15
N ASP A 61 12.85 8.60 11.20
CA ASP A 61 12.77 7.21 11.63
C ASP A 61 11.93 6.37 10.65
N ASP A 62 10.81 6.89 10.15
CA ASP A 62 10.01 6.27 9.07
C ASP A 62 10.85 6.05 7.80
N MET A 63 11.66 7.05 7.41
CA MET A 63 12.57 6.93 6.26
C MET A 63 13.66 5.86 6.49
N ARG A 64 14.16 5.72 7.72
CA ARG A 64 15.14 4.67 8.06
C ARG A 64 14.51 3.28 8.03
N GLU A 65 13.28 3.14 8.52
CA GLU A 65 12.52 1.89 8.46
C GLU A 65 12.26 1.50 7.00
N SER A 66 11.78 2.44 6.17
CA SER A 66 11.57 2.23 4.73
C SER A 66 12.84 1.80 3.98
N LEU A 67 14.01 2.37 4.32
CA LEU A 67 15.29 1.92 3.78
C LEU A 67 15.67 0.50 4.21
N GLY A 68 15.28 0.07 5.41
CA GLY A 68 15.42 -1.30 5.89
C GLY A 68 14.55 -2.28 5.08
N ASP A 69 13.31 -1.90 4.80
CA ASP A 69 12.37 -2.70 4.02
C ASP A 69 12.84 -2.91 2.58
N HIS A 70 13.39 -1.86 1.94
CA HIS A 70 13.94 -1.96 0.58
C HIS A 70 15.12 -2.93 0.46
N ARG A 71 16.01 -2.99 1.46
CA ARG A 71 17.11 -3.98 1.45
C ARG A 71 16.60 -5.40 1.64
N SER A 72 15.56 -5.57 2.44
CA SER A 72 14.94 -6.87 2.71
C SER A 72 14.26 -7.44 1.45
N LEU A 73 13.64 -6.58 0.63
CA LEU A 73 13.04 -7.00 -0.64
C LEU A 73 14.03 -7.61 -1.64
N ALA A 74 15.30 -7.21 -1.60
CA ALA A 74 16.33 -7.75 -2.50
C ALA A 74 16.64 -9.24 -2.26
N ALA A 75 16.27 -9.78 -1.09
CA ALA A 75 16.43 -11.20 -0.78
C ALA A 75 15.30 -12.08 -1.36
N HIS A 76 14.29 -11.48 -2.00
CA HIS A 76 13.10 -12.16 -2.47
C HIS A 76 12.90 -12.06 -3.98
N ARG A 77 11.93 -12.81 -4.51
CA ARG A 77 11.59 -12.74 -5.94
C ARG A 77 11.09 -11.34 -6.29
N PRO A 78 11.39 -10.81 -7.49
CA PRO A 78 10.91 -9.50 -7.88
C PRO A 78 9.40 -9.33 -7.77
N VAL A 79 8.96 -8.24 -7.15
CA VAL A 79 7.53 -7.95 -6.89
C VAL A 79 6.66 -8.03 -8.15
N HIS A 80 7.18 -7.56 -9.29
CA HIS A 80 6.45 -7.59 -10.55
C HIS A 80 6.16 -9.02 -11.07
N GLU A 81 7.05 -9.99 -10.81
CA GLU A 81 6.81 -11.40 -11.17
C GLU A 81 5.71 -12.00 -10.30
N ILE A 82 5.72 -11.64 -9.01
CA ILE A 82 4.68 -12.06 -8.06
C ILE A 82 3.33 -11.45 -8.47
N ASN A 83 3.27 -10.15 -8.74
CA ASN A 83 2.05 -9.48 -9.19
C ASN A 83 1.54 -10.08 -10.49
N LEU A 84 2.41 -10.42 -11.46
CA LEU A 84 2.00 -11.09 -12.69
C LEU A 84 1.38 -12.47 -12.42
N ALA A 85 1.97 -13.25 -11.50
CA ALA A 85 1.44 -14.55 -11.13
C ALA A 85 0.10 -14.44 -10.38
N LEU A 86 -0.05 -13.44 -9.51
CA LEU A 86 -1.30 -13.15 -8.82
C LEU A 86 -2.37 -12.65 -9.78
N HIS A 87 -2.02 -11.80 -10.75
CA HIS A 87 -2.91 -11.32 -11.80
C HIS A 87 -3.56 -12.49 -12.56
N GLY A 88 -2.76 -13.52 -12.90
CA GLY A 88 -3.26 -14.74 -13.54
C GLY A 88 -4.28 -15.53 -12.72
N VAL A 89 -4.40 -15.26 -11.41
CA VAL A 89 -5.43 -15.85 -10.52
C VAL A 89 -6.23 -14.76 -9.78
N ARG A 90 -6.27 -13.54 -10.32
CA ARG A 90 -6.81 -12.34 -9.65
C ARG A 90 -8.20 -12.57 -9.06
N ARG A 91 -9.12 -13.10 -9.87
CA ARG A 91 -10.50 -13.33 -9.44
C ARG A 91 -10.57 -14.23 -8.22
N ALA A 92 -9.85 -15.37 -8.25
CA ALA A 92 -9.81 -16.30 -7.12
C ALA A 92 -9.20 -15.66 -5.86
N VAL A 93 -8.19 -14.79 -6.00
CA VAL A 93 -7.57 -14.08 -4.88
C VAL A 93 -8.56 -13.10 -4.25
N LEU A 94 -9.19 -12.25 -5.05
CA LEU A 94 -10.11 -11.21 -4.58
C LEU A 94 -11.39 -11.79 -3.97
N GLU A 95 -11.99 -12.78 -4.64
CA GLU A 95 -13.20 -13.45 -4.14
C GLU A 95 -12.93 -14.23 -2.86
N LYS A 96 -11.76 -14.88 -2.76
CA LYS A 96 -11.35 -15.54 -1.52
C LYS A 96 -11.18 -14.55 -0.38
N ARG A 97 -10.61 -13.36 -0.65
CA ARG A 97 -10.48 -12.32 0.37
C ARG A 97 -11.84 -11.79 0.80
N ALA A 98 -12.71 -11.45 -0.15
CA ALA A 98 -14.06 -10.98 0.12
C ALA A 98 -14.84 -11.97 1.00
N LYS A 99 -14.73 -13.27 0.69
CA LYS A 99 -15.34 -14.32 1.48
C LYS A 99 -14.76 -14.41 2.91
N PHE A 100 -13.44 -14.27 3.06
CA PHE A 100 -12.78 -14.29 4.37
C PHE A 100 -13.24 -13.12 5.25
N GLU A 101 -13.40 -11.95 4.66
CA GLU A 101 -13.82 -10.72 5.35
C GLU A 101 -15.33 -10.51 5.39
N ALA A 102 -16.10 -11.45 4.85
CA ALA A 102 -17.55 -11.37 4.68
C ALA A 102 -18.03 -10.12 3.91
N TRP A 103 -17.22 -9.61 2.98
CA TRP A 103 -17.57 -8.45 2.16
C TRP A 103 -18.60 -8.81 1.08
N ALA A 104 -19.58 -7.91 0.91
CA ALA A 104 -20.40 -7.89 -0.29
C ALA A 104 -19.57 -7.30 -1.45
N TYR A 105 -19.38 -8.07 -2.52
CA TYR A 105 -18.62 -7.64 -3.68
C TYR A 105 -19.40 -7.81 -4.97
N ARG A 106 -19.04 -7.02 -5.98
CA ARG A 106 -19.49 -7.16 -7.36
C ARG A 106 -18.32 -7.06 -8.34
N TRP A 107 -18.53 -7.64 -9.50
CA TRP A 107 -17.69 -7.40 -10.67
C TRP A 107 -18.43 -6.46 -11.61
N ASP A 108 -17.79 -5.34 -11.95
CA ASP A 108 -18.25 -4.41 -12.98
C ASP A 108 -17.25 -4.46 -14.14
N ASP A 109 -17.67 -5.08 -15.24
CA ASP A 109 -16.82 -5.62 -16.29
C ASP A 109 -15.70 -6.53 -15.74
N ASP A 110 -14.54 -5.95 -15.50
CA ASP A 110 -13.35 -6.62 -14.96
C ASP A 110 -12.77 -5.84 -13.76
N ALA A 111 -13.48 -4.85 -13.24
CA ALA A 111 -13.18 -4.22 -11.96
C ALA A 111 -13.88 -4.97 -10.82
N PHE A 112 -13.14 -5.24 -9.75
CA PHE A 112 -13.67 -5.77 -8.50
C PHE A 112 -14.05 -4.60 -7.59
N ILE A 113 -15.27 -4.61 -7.05
CA ILE A 113 -15.80 -3.52 -6.23
C ILE A 113 -16.42 -4.08 -4.97
N VAL A 114 -16.05 -3.51 -3.82
CA VAL A 114 -16.70 -3.67 -2.52
C VAL A 114 -17.19 -2.29 -2.10
N GLU A 115 -18.47 -2.23 -1.79
CA GLU A 115 -19.16 -1.03 -1.28
C GLU A 115 -20.02 -1.49 -0.10
N ASP A 116 -19.64 -1.06 1.09
CA ASP A 116 -20.37 -1.31 2.32
C ASP A 116 -20.65 0.02 3.03
N GLU A 117 -21.89 0.48 2.93
CA GLU A 117 -22.36 1.73 3.53
C GLU A 117 -22.43 1.65 5.06
N GLU A 118 -22.56 0.45 5.66
CA GLU A 118 -22.63 0.29 7.11
C GLU A 118 -21.25 0.41 7.76
N THR A 119 -20.22 -0.16 7.12
CA THR A 119 -18.84 -0.11 7.61
C THR A 119 -18.04 1.07 7.05
N GLY A 120 -18.56 1.76 6.02
CA GLY A 120 -17.81 2.79 5.30
C GLY A 120 -16.66 2.20 4.48
N LEU A 121 -16.73 0.92 4.09
CA LEU A 121 -15.69 0.34 3.25
C LEU A 121 -16.00 0.60 1.78
N TYR A 122 -15.09 1.29 1.11
CA TYR A 122 -15.02 1.31 -0.34
C TYR A 122 -13.72 0.66 -0.76
N LEU A 123 -13.75 -0.35 -1.62
CA LEU A 123 -12.57 -0.91 -2.28
C LEU A 123 -12.87 -1.13 -3.75
N ARG A 124 -12.03 -0.58 -4.63
CA ARG A 124 -12.05 -0.85 -6.07
C ARG A 124 -10.71 -1.41 -6.49
N VAL A 125 -10.71 -2.47 -7.30
CA VAL A 125 -9.53 -3.00 -7.97
C VAL A 125 -9.82 -3.06 -9.46
N ASP A 126 -9.06 -2.31 -10.26
CA ASP A 126 -9.26 -2.21 -11.70
C ASP A 126 -8.63 -3.40 -12.47
N PRO A 127 -8.85 -3.50 -13.80
CA PRO A 127 -8.31 -4.60 -14.59
C PRO A 127 -6.78 -4.69 -14.64
N ALA A 128 -6.07 -3.60 -14.33
CA ALA A 128 -4.61 -3.52 -14.29
C ALA A 128 -4.05 -3.71 -12.87
N ASP A 129 -4.88 -4.18 -11.93
CA ASP A 129 -4.57 -4.36 -10.51
C ASP A 129 -4.21 -3.05 -9.79
N ASN A 130 -4.62 -1.88 -10.31
CA ASN A 130 -4.63 -0.67 -9.51
C ASN A 130 -5.81 -0.75 -8.54
N TRP A 131 -5.57 -0.38 -7.29
CA TRP A 131 -6.59 -0.45 -6.26
C TRP A 131 -6.70 0.86 -5.50
N SER A 132 -7.91 1.17 -5.07
CA SER A 132 -8.20 2.29 -4.20
C SER A 132 -9.15 1.85 -3.09
N MET A 133 -8.92 2.37 -1.88
CA MET A 133 -9.67 2.02 -0.69
C MET A 133 -9.97 3.25 0.16
N SER A 134 -11.17 3.30 0.74
CA SER A 134 -11.52 4.19 1.85
C SER A 134 -12.05 3.35 3.01
N THR A 135 -11.65 3.69 4.24
CA THR A 135 -12.04 2.99 5.47
C THR A 135 -13.11 3.74 6.29
N ASP A 136 -13.59 4.88 5.80
CA ASP A 136 -14.63 5.70 6.47
C ASP A 136 -15.82 6.04 5.55
N GLY A 137 -15.83 5.49 4.34
CA GLY A 137 -16.89 5.61 3.35
C GLY A 137 -16.83 6.89 2.55
N THR A 138 -15.90 7.80 2.87
CA THR A 138 -15.75 9.06 2.16
C THR A 138 -14.72 8.93 1.01
N PRO A 139 -15.07 9.38 -0.20
CA PRO A 139 -14.15 9.38 -1.35
C PRO A 139 -12.96 10.34 -1.19
N ASP A 140 -13.03 11.26 -0.24
CA ASP A 140 -12.02 12.32 -0.06
C ASP A 140 -10.73 11.78 0.60
N PHE A 141 -10.80 10.63 1.28
CA PHE A 141 -9.65 9.93 1.87
C PHE A 141 -9.36 8.59 1.18
N LEU A 142 -9.36 8.59 -0.15
CA LEU A 142 -8.98 7.41 -0.94
C LEU A 142 -7.47 7.16 -0.86
N ILE A 143 -7.11 6.02 -0.28
CA ILE A 143 -5.77 5.45 -0.41
C ILE A 143 -5.71 4.72 -1.74
N ALA A 144 -4.67 4.94 -2.54
CA ALA A 144 -4.54 4.27 -3.85
C ALA A 144 -3.11 3.80 -4.12
N ASP A 145 -3.00 2.60 -4.69
CA ASP A 145 -1.73 1.98 -5.08
C ASP A 145 -1.95 0.94 -6.21
N SER A 146 -0.90 0.22 -6.61
CA SER A 146 -0.92 -0.75 -7.70
C SER A 146 -0.26 -2.07 -7.34
N GLY A 147 -0.91 -3.16 -7.73
CA GLY A 147 -0.46 -4.53 -7.54
C GLY A 147 -1.14 -5.22 -6.37
N LEU A 148 -1.54 -6.47 -6.58
CA LEU A 148 -2.26 -7.26 -5.58
C LEU A 148 -1.41 -7.55 -4.33
N VAL A 149 -0.07 -7.63 -4.45
CA VAL A 149 0.80 -7.80 -3.27
C VAL A 149 0.71 -6.58 -2.34
N SER A 150 0.73 -5.36 -2.88
CA SER A 150 0.67 -4.16 -2.03
C SER A 150 -0.71 -3.97 -1.41
N MET A 151 -1.77 -4.33 -2.14
CA MET A 151 -3.12 -4.38 -1.59
C MET A 151 -3.22 -5.35 -0.41
N VAL A 152 -2.67 -6.57 -0.55
CA VAL A 152 -2.69 -7.56 0.53
C VAL A 152 -1.87 -7.10 1.73
N ALA A 153 -0.73 -6.44 1.49
CA ALA A 153 0.07 -5.86 2.56
C ALA A 153 -0.71 -4.80 3.34
N ALA A 154 -1.37 -3.88 2.63
CA ALA A 154 -2.22 -2.85 3.21
C ALA A 154 -3.39 -3.43 4.01
N LEU A 155 -4.10 -4.41 3.46
CA LEU A 155 -5.25 -5.06 4.11
C LEU A 155 -4.86 -5.91 5.33
N ASN A 156 -3.62 -6.36 5.43
CA ASN A 156 -3.13 -7.15 6.57
C ASN A 156 -2.40 -6.30 7.60
N ASP A 157 -2.19 -5.00 7.34
CA ASP A 157 -1.30 -4.14 8.12
C ASP A 157 0.10 -4.75 8.29
N THR A 158 0.67 -5.22 7.18
CA THR A 158 1.98 -5.90 7.14
C THR A 158 2.95 -5.15 6.24
N ALA A 159 4.24 -5.33 6.50
CA ALA A 159 5.27 -4.79 5.63
C ALA A 159 5.23 -5.49 4.26
N LEU A 160 5.48 -4.73 3.18
CA LEU A 160 5.53 -5.28 1.82
C LEU A 160 6.52 -6.45 1.72
N ALA A 161 7.67 -6.36 2.39
CA ALA A 161 8.69 -7.42 2.37
C ALA A 161 8.19 -8.75 2.92
N GLU A 162 7.33 -8.71 3.95
CA GLU A 162 6.73 -9.92 4.53
C GLU A 162 5.80 -10.60 3.52
N GLU A 163 4.95 -9.82 2.87
CA GLU A 163 4.03 -10.34 1.85
C GLU A 163 4.78 -10.86 0.62
N VAL A 164 5.81 -10.15 0.18
CA VAL A 164 6.68 -10.57 -0.91
C VAL A 164 7.39 -11.88 -0.57
N SER A 165 7.86 -12.06 0.67
CA SER A 165 8.43 -13.33 1.15
C SER A 165 7.39 -14.47 1.09
N ARG A 166 6.19 -14.25 1.62
CA ARG A 166 5.09 -15.22 1.62
C ARG A 166 4.71 -15.64 0.20
N PHE A 167 4.52 -14.68 -0.71
CA PHE A 167 4.15 -14.96 -2.08
C PHE A 167 5.29 -15.52 -2.93
N SER A 168 6.55 -15.19 -2.61
CA SER A 168 7.71 -15.85 -3.23
C SER A 168 7.69 -17.36 -2.97
N ASN A 169 7.43 -17.76 -1.72
CA ASN A 169 7.32 -19.18 -1.35
C ASN A 169 6.12 -19.86 -2.01
N TRP A 170 4.97 -19.19 -2.05
CA TRP A 170 3.79 -19.69 -2.76
C TRP A 170 4.07 -19.93 -4.25
N LEU A 171 4.75 -18.99 -4.92
CA LEU A 171 5.05 -19.09 -6.34
C LEU A 171 6.06 -20.21 -6.62
N ALA A 172 7.10 -20.34 -5.80
CA ALA A 172 8.05 -21.44 -5.88
C ALA A 172 7.37 -22.81 -5.75
N ASN A 173 6.44 -22.95 -4.78
CA ASN A 173 5.66 -24.17 -4.61
C ASN A 173 4.73 -24.45 -5.80
N ARG A 174 4.16 -23.41 -6.40
CA ARG A 174 3.28 -23.55 -7.55
C ARG A 174 4.06 -24.03 -8.78
N GLU A 175 5.23 -23.48 -9.02
CA GLU A 175 6.12 -23.87 -10.13
C GLU A 175 6.66 -25.30 -9.96
N ALA A 176 6.95 -25.73 -8.72
CA ALA A 176 7.41 -27.10 -8.45
C ALA A 176 6.32 -28.18 -8.67
N ASN A 177 5.05 -27.79 -8.69
CA ASN A 177 3.90 -28.69 -8.86
C ASN A 177 3.27 -28.63 -10.28
N GLN A 178 3.93 -27.94 -11.22
CA GLN A 178 3.58 -27.88 -12.64
C GLN A 178 4.49 -28.78 -13.46
#